data_AF-A0A525C5R4-F1
#
_entry.id   AF-A0A525C5R4-F1
#
_cell.length_a   1.000
_cell.length_b   1.000
_cell.length_c   1.000
_cell.angle_alpha   90.00
_cell.angle_beta   90.00
_cell.angle_gamma   90.00
#
_symmetry.space_group_name_H-M   'P 1'
#
loop_
_entity.id
_entity.type
_entity.pdbx_description
1 polymer ?
#
loop_
_entity_poly.entity_id
_entity_poly.type
_entity_poly.pdbx_seq_one_letter_code
_entity_poly.pdbx_strand_id
1 'polypeptide(L)'
;MIVECPHCFNRVSRREDGICLACRKNVNDVNEENRNLSAVSIVEEQDFPDFCIICGKDNVSARYPLSSYHDLTRESEYKKHAWTKAFAALGGLIGITMFGNELGKKVKTERSLKVDVPVCDECLKNKKEIRTLNVQYEIRTIKVVVHKNFKNQLEIWSEKYAL
;
A
#
# COMPACT_ATOMS: atom_id res chain seq x y z
N MET A 1 -17.03 12.92 -17.70
CA MET A 1 -17.47 12.82 -16.29
C MET A 1 -16.60 11.78 -15.59
N ILE A 2 -15.93 12.15 -14.50
CA ILE A 2 -15.12 11.23 -13.69
C ILE A 2 -16.03 10.63 -12.62
N VAL A 3 -16.07 9.30 -12.53
CA VAL A 3 -16.89 8.55 -11.56
C VAL A 3 -16.02 7.55 -10.80
N GLU A 4 -16.42 7.18 -9.59
CA GLU A 4 -15.78 6.07 -8.86
C GLU A 4 -16.35 4.73 -9.37
N CYS A 5 -15.49 3.86 -9.89
CA CYS A 5 -15.92 2.56 -10.40
C CYS A 5 -16.17 1.58 -9.24
N PRO A 6 -17.34 0.93 -9.14
CA PRO A 6 -17.69 0.01 -8.05
C PRO A 6 -16.88 -1.30 -8.08
N HIS A 7 -16.15 -1.57 -9.16
CA HIS A 7 -15.42 -2.82 -9.37
C HIS A 7 -13.94 -2.73 -8.99
N CYS A 8 -13.31 -1.59 -9.31
CA CYS A 8 -11.88 -1.36 -9.05
C CYS A 8 -11.62 -0.22 -8.07
N PHE A 9 -12.67 0.49 -7.63
CA PHE A 9 -12.62 1.58 -6.65
C PHE A 9 -11.63 2.71 -7.03
N ASN A 10 -11.37 2.86 -8.33
CA ASN A 10 -10.62 3.98 -8.89
C ASN A 10 -11.59 5.03 -9.43
N ARG A 11 -11.21 6.31 -9.30
CA ARG A 11 -11.85 7.40 -10.04
C ARG A 11 -11.41 7.32 -11.49
N VAL A 12 -12.34 7.08 -12.39
CA VAL A 12 -12.08 6.81 -13.79
C VAL A 12 -12.99 7.65 -14.68
N SER A 13 -12.51 7.98 -15.87
CA SER A 13 -13.41 8.35 -16.97
C SER A 13 -14.10 7.08 -17.46
N ARG A 14 -15.42 7.13 -17.61
CA ARG A 14 -16.20 6.09 -18.28
C ARG A 14 -16.33 6.40 -19.77
N ARG A 15 -16.40 5.36 -20.59
CA ARG A 15 -16.87 5.46 -21.98
C ARG A 15 -18.36 5.78 -22.02
N GLU A 16 -18.86 6.16 -23.19
CA GLU A 16 -20.29 6.46 -23.40
C GLU A 16 -21.20 5.26 -23.11
N ASP A 17 -20.71 4.04 -23.37
CA ASP A 17 -21.36 2.76 -23.05
C ASP A 17 -21.36 2.40 -21.54
N GLY A 18 -20.78 3.26 -20.69
CA GLY A 18 -20.65 3.00 -19.26
C GLY A 18 -19.48 2.10 -18.88
N ILE A 19 -18.57 1.75 -19.79
CA ILE A 19 -17.41 0.91 -19.47
C ILE A 19 -16.31 1.70 -18.76
N CYS A 20 -15.79 1.14 -17.68
CA CYS A 20 -14.64 1.64 -16.95
C CYS A 20 -13.34 1.44 -17.75
N LEU A 21 -12.57 2.51 -17.99
CA LEU A 21 -11.29 2.41 -18.72
C LEU A 21 -10.19 1.64 -17.98
N ALA A 22 -10.28 1.52 -16.65
CA ALA A 22 -9.28 0.82 -15.85
C ALA A 22 -9.52 -0.70 -15.76
N CYS A 23 -10.75 -1.13 -15.48
CA CYS A 23 -11.07 -2.54 -15.27
C CYS A 23 -11.95 -3.17 -16.36
N ARG A 24 -12.37 -2.39 -17.35
CA ARG A 24 -13.22 -2.82 -18.49
C ARG A 24 -14.60 -3.38 -18.12
N LYS A 25 -15.04 -3.22 -16.87
CA LYS A 25 -16.40 -3.58 -16.42
C LYS A 25 -17.35 -2.39 -16.56
N ASN A 26 -18.65 -2.68 -16.71
CA ASN A 26 -19.68 -1.66 -16.73
C ASN A 26 -19.80 -1.01 -15.34
N VAL A 27 -19.69 0.32 -15.26
CA VAL A 27 -19.77 1.06 -13.98
C VAL A 27 -21.18 1.05 -13.38
N ASN A 28 -22.20 0.78 -14.18
CA ASN A 28 -23.59 0.72 -13.73
C ASN A 28 -23.96 -0.68 -13.19
N ASP A 29 -23.13 -1.69 -13.44
CA ASP A 29 -23.31 -3.06 -12.93
C ASP A 29 -22.75 -3.17 -11.50
N VAL A 30 -23.51 -2.70 -10.51
CA VAL A 30 -23.09 -2.64 -9.11
C VAL A 30 -23.60 -3.88 -8.36
N ASN A 31 -22.69 -4.78 -7.97
CA ASN A 31 -23.01 -5.85 -7.02
C ASN A 31 -23.42 -5.24 -5.66
N GLU A 32 -24.44 -5.82 -5.00
CA GLU A 32 -24.91 -5.41 -3.68
C GLU A 32 -23.78 -5.36 -2.65
N GLU A 33 -22.84 -6.30 -2.70
CA GLU A 33 -21.66 -6.35 -1.82
C GLU A 33 -20.76 -5.12 -1.95
N ASN A 34 -20.65 -4.56 -3.15
CA ASN A 34 -19.80 -3.40 -3.43
C ASN A 34 -20.56 -2.07 -3.32
N ARG A 35 -21.89 -2.09 -3.21
CA ARG A 35 -22.73 -0.88 -3.24
C ARG A 35 -22.33 0.13 -2.17
N ASN A 36 -21.91 -0.37 -0.99
CA ASN A 36 -21.54 0.46 0.15
C ASN A 36 -20.03 0.56 0.37
N LEU A 37 -19.22 0.15 -0.60
CA LEU A 37 -17.77 0.20 -0.52
C LEU A 37 -17.22 1.38 -1.35
N SER A 38 -16.09 1.91 -0.92
CA SER A 38 -15.33 2.96 -1.59
C SER A 38 -13.84 2.84 -1.26
N ALA A 39 -12.96 3.42 -2.06
CA ALA A 39 -11.54 3.47 -1.71
C ALA A 39 -11.16 4.75 -0.96
N VAL A 40 -10.26 4.60 0.01
CA VAL A 40 -9.63 5.67 0.77
C VAL A 40 -8.12 5.45 0.81
N SER A 41 -7.37 6.55 0.75
CA SER A 41 -5.93 6.57 1.01
C SER A 41 -5.69 6.93 2.48
N ILE A 42 -4.95 6.09 3.19
CA ILE A 42 -4.67 6.23 4.62
C ILE A 42 -3.17 6.41 4.82
N VAL A 43 -2.78 7.39 5.64
CA VAL A 43 -1.38 7.67 5.99
C VAL A 43 -1.00 6.98 7.30
N GLU A 44 0.27 6.58 7.47
CA GLU A 44 0.77 5.83 8.64
C GLU A 44 0.36 6.42 10.01
N GLU A 45 0.46 7.73 10.15
CA GLU A 45 0.24 8.45 11.42
C GLU A 45 -1.12 9.17 11.45
N GLN A 46 -2.06 8.75 10.61
CA GLN A 46 -3.38 9.37 10.55
C GLN A 46 -4.27 8.91 11.72
N ASP A 47 -4.95 9.86 12.35
CA ASP A 47 -6.05 9.57 13.28
C ASP A 47 -7.34 9.20 12.54
N PHE A 48 -8.18 8.39 13.18
CA PHE A 48 -9.44 7.91 12.60
C PHE A 48 -10.63 8.18 13.51
N PRO A 49 -11.81 8.47 12.92
CA PRO A 49 -13.06 8.50 13.68
C PRO A 49 -13.39 7.11 14.21
N ASP A 50 -14.21 7.05 15.27
CA ASP A 50 -14.64 5.80 15.89
C ASP A 50 -15.75 5.10 15.10
N PHE A 51 -15.51 4.89 13.81
CA PHE A 51 -16.35 4.11 12.91
C PHE A 51 -15.55 2.92 12.39
N CYS A 52 -16.18 1.74 12.32
CA CYS A 52 -15.55 0.55 11.78
C CYS A 52 -15.26 0.74 10.29
N ILE A 53 -14.00 0.56 9.90
CA ILE A 53 -13.56 0.69 8.50
C ILE A 53 -14.26 -0.28 7.54
N ILE A 54 -14.69 -1.44 8.03
CA ILE A 54 -15.29 -2.53 7.22
C ILE A 54 -16.80 -2.35 7.03
N CYS A 55 -17.54 -2.06 8.11
CA CYS A 55 -19.02 -2.01 8.07
C CYS A 55 -19.59 -0.60 8.28
N GLY A 56 -18.78 0.37 8.69
CA GLY A 56 -19.21 1.75 8.91
C GLY A 56 -20.15 1.97 10.10
N LYS A 57 -20.23 1.04 11.05
CA LYS A 57 -20.92 1.23 12.34
C LYS A 57 -20.01 1.97 13.33
N ASP A 58 -20.58 2.70 14.28
CA ASP A 58 -19.91 3.51 15.31
C ASP A 58 -19.50 2.74 16.58
N ASN A 59 -19.56 1.41 16.54
CA ASN A 59 -19.29 0.53 17.68
C ASN A 59 -17.87 -0.07 17.64
N VAL A 60 -16.87 0.78 17.46
CA VAL A 60 -15.46 0.36 17.43
C VAL A 60 -15.03 -0.08 18.81
N SER A 61 -14.50 -1.30 18.90
CA SER A 61 -14.02 -1.90 20.14
C SER A 61 -12.50 -2.00 20.18
N ALA A 62 -11.84 -2.07 19.01
CA ALA A 62 -10.40 -2.24 18.91
C ALA A 62 -9.82 -1.52 17.68
N ARG A 63 -8.53 -1.21 17.76
CA ARG A 63 -7.71 -0.78 16.64
C ARG A 63 -6.93 -2.00 16.13
N TYR A 64 -7.03 -2.28 14.84
CA TYR A 64 -6.43 -3.46 14.20
C TYR A 64 -5.24 -3.01 13.34
N PRO A 65 -4.05 -3.63 13.49
CA PRO A 65 -2.88 -3.25 12.72
C PRO A 65 -3.00 -3.74 11.29
N LEU A 66 -3.10 -2.81 10.35
CA LEU A 66 -2.94 -3.06 8.93
C LEU A 66 -1.46 -2.88 8.55
N SER A 67 -0.76 -3.99 8.35
CA SER A 67 0.66 -3.99 7.99
C SER A 67 0.90 -4.43 6.55
N SER A 68 1.78 -3.73 5.84
CA SER A 68 2.33 -4.16 4.56
C SER A 68 3.85 -4.11 4.57
N TYR A 69 4.48 -5.11 3.96
CA TYR A 69 5.94 -5.29 3.92
C TYR A 69 6.45 -5.22 2.48
N HIS A 70 7.54 -4.49 2.26
CA HIS A 70 8.27 -4.50 1.00
C HIS A 70 9.73 -4.86 1.23
N ASP A 71 10.15 -6.02 0.73
CA ASP A 71 11.57 -6.38 0.70
C ASP A 71 12.20 -5.68 -0.51
N LEU A 72 12.88 -4.55 -0.26
CA LEU A 72 13.74 -3.94 -1.27
C LEU A 72 15.07 -4.69 -1.26
N THR A 73 15.13 -5.85 -1.92
CA THR A 73 16.42 -6.42 -2.31
C THR A 73 17.00 -5.54 -3.40
N ARG A 74 17.69 -4.46 -3.00
CA ARG A 74 18.52 -3.67 -3.90
C ARG A 74 19.68 -4.57 -4.31
N GLU A 75 19.50 -5.28 -5.41
CA GLU A 75 20.58 -5.91 -6.14
C GLU A 75 21.44 -4.76 -6.65
N SER A 76 22.42 -4.33 -5.84
CA SER A 76 23.52 -3.56 -6.38
C SER A 76 24.25 -4.50 -7.33
N GLU A 77 23.88 -4.47 -8.62
CA GLU A 77 24.76 -4.87 -9.72
C GLU A 77 26.00 -3.98 -9.67
N TYR A 78 26.86 -4.22 -8.69
CA TYR A 78 28.21 -3.71 -8.69
C TYR A 78 28.92 -4.54 -9.75
N LYS A 79 29.05 -3.98 -10.96
CA LYS A 79 29.82 -4.51 -12.10
C LYS A 79 31.25 -4.86 -11.63
N LYS A 80 31.43 -6.05 -11.05
CA LYS A 80 32.71 -6.55 -10.51
C LYS A 80 33.63 -7.17 -11.57
N HIS A 81 33.31 -7.05 -12.86
CA HIS A 81 34.03 -7.80 -13.91
C HIS A 81 34.82 -6.98 -14.94
N ALA A 82 34.92 -5.64 -14.82
CA ALA A 82 35.71 -4.86 -15.78
C ALA A 82 37.16 -4.59 -15.33
N TRP A 83 37.40 -4.31 -14.04
CA TRP A 83 38.76 -3.93 -13.58
C TRP A 83 39.62 -5.08 -13.06
N THR A 84 39.04 -6.23 -12.70
CA THR A 84 39.83 -7.41 -12.28
C THR A 84 40.68 -8.00 -13.41
N LYS A 85 40.31 -7.78 -14.67
CA LYS A 85 41.14 -8.20 -15.81
C LYS A 85 42.26 -7.21 -16.17
N ALA A 86 42.14 -5.94 -15.75
CA ALA A 86 43.17 -4.94 -16.02
C ALA A 86 44.38 -5.08 -15.08
N PHE A 87 44.16 -5.45 -13.82
CA PHE A 87 45.25 -5.64 -12.85
C PHE A 87 45.98 -6.98 -12.96
N ALA A 88 45.38 -8.00 -13.57
CA ALA A 88 46.04 -9.29 -13.82
C ALA A 88 47.13 -9.22 -14.93
N ALA A 89 47.11 -8.19 -15.77
CA ALA A 89 48.04 -8.05 -16.90
C ALA A 89 49.33 -7.28 -16.57
N LEU A 90 49.39 -6.54 -15.46
CA LEU A 90 50.49 -5.60 -15.18
C LEU A 90 51.32 -5.87 -13.90
N GLY A 91 50.90 -6.78 -13.02
CA GLY A 91 51.62 -7.03 -11.76
C GLY A 91 51.67 -8.50 -11.41
N GLY A 92 52.83 -9.14 -11.62
CA GLY A 92 53.06 -10.53 -11.27
C GLY A 92 52.69 -10.89 -9.82
N LEU A 93 52.06 -12.06 -9.67
CA LEU A 93 51.98 -13.03 -8.56
C LEU A 93 52.02 -12.61 -7.07
N ILE A 94 52.18 -11.35 -6.66
CA ILE A 94 52.46 -10.97 -5.26
C ILE A 94 51.33 -10.13 -4.61
N GLY A 95 50.31 -9.69 -5.36
CA GLY A 95 49.37 -8.66 -4.88
C GLY A 95 47.89 -9.01 -4.70
N ILE A 96 47.49 -10.27 -4.44
CA ILE A 96 46.05 -10.65 -4.44
C ILE A 96 45.50 -11.08 -3.05
N THR A 97 46.30 -11.12 -1.99
CA THR A 97 45.83 -11.70 -0.70
C THR A 97 45.23 -10.71 0.31
N MET A 98 45.19 -9.39 0.08
CA MET A 98 44.78 -8.42 1.12
C MET A 98 43.53 -7.55 0.85
N PHE A 99 42.81 -7.74 -0.25
CA PHE A 99 41.54 -6.99 -0.50
C PHE A 99 40.33 -7.90 -0.76
N GLY A 100 40.35 -9.11 -0.19
CA GLY A 100 39.20 -10.01 -0.18
C GLY A 100 38.51 -9.99 1.18
N ASN A 101 37.22 -9.65 1.20
CA ASN A 101 36.25 -9.89 2.28
C ASN A 101 35.90 -8.73 3.23
N GLU A 102 35.83 -7.48 2.74
CA GLU A 102 34.70 -6.65 3.20
C GLU A 102 33.50 -6.98 2.32
N LEU A 103 32.82 -8.05 2.75
CA LEU A 103 31.46 -8.37 2.40
C LEU A 103 30.63 -7.09 2.48
N GLY A 104 30.30 -6.53 1.32
CA GLY A 104 29.23 -5.56 1.20
C GLY A 104 27.98 -6.20 1.80
N LYS A 105 27.71 -5.90 3.08
CA LYS A 105 26.47 -6.28 3.73
C LYS A 105 25.39 -5.69 2.85
N LYS A 106 24.62 -6.55 2.19
CA LYS A 106 23.36 -6.15 1.56
C LYS A 106 22.55 -5.52 2.68
N VAL A 107 22.53 -4.19 2.75
CA VAL A 107 21.65 -3.48 3.67
C VAL A 107 20.26 -3.73 3.12
N LYS A 108 19.60 -4.76 3.66
CA LYS A 108 18.17 -4.96 3.46
C LYS A 108 17.49 -3.81 4.19
N THR A 109 17.14 -2.77 3.46
CA THR A 109 16.28 -1.72 3.99
C THR A 109 14.85 -2.24 3.89
N GLU A 110 14.42 -2.93 4.94
CA GLU A 110 13.03 -3.37 5.07
C GLU A 110 12.19 -2.13 5.42
N ARG A 111 11.22 -1.80 4.56
CA ARG A 111 10.24 -0.74 4.84
C ARG A 111 8.93 -1.43 5.19
N SER A 112 8.54 -1.34 6.45
CA SER A 112 7.20 -1.73 6.91
C SER A 112 6.33 -0.49 7.05
N LEU A 113 5.09 -0.58 6.59
CA LEU A 113 4.07 0.42 6.81
C LEU A 113 3.01 -0.19 7.73
N LYS A 114 2.75 0.42 8.89
CA LYS A 114 1.78 -0.09 9.87
C LYS A 114 0.77 0.99 10.23
N VAL A 115 -0.51 0.72 9.99
CA VAL A 115 -1.62 1.64 10.29
C VAL A 115 -2.60 0.95 11.23
N ASP A 116 -2.92 1.57 12.36
CA ASP A 116 -3.92 1.06 13.30
C ASP A 116 -5.33 1.57 12.96
N VAL A 117 -6.13 0.72 12.30
CA VAL A 117 -7.46 1.10 11.81
C VAL A 117 -8.59 0.65 12.74
N PRO A 118 -9.67 1.45 12.89
CA PRO A 118 -10.79 1.11 13.76
C PRO A 118 -11.65 -0.03 13.18
N VAL A 119 -11.87 -1.09 13.98
CA VAL A 119 -12.69 -2.25 13.61
C VAL A 119 -13.65 -2.61 14.76
N CYS A 120 -14.89 -2.97 14.45
CA CYS A 120 -15.84 -3.45 15.46
C CYS A 120 -15.68 -4.96 15.72
N ASP A 121 -16.08 -5.41 16.91
CA ASP A 121 -16.01 -6.82 17.32
C ASP A 121 -16.68 -7.78 16.35
N GLU A 122 -17.81 -7.38 15.76
CA GLU A 122 -18.55 -8.20 14.81
C GLU A 122 -17.72 -8.48 13.56
N CYS A 123 -17.02 -7.48 13.01
CA CYS A 123 -16.18 -7.67 11.84
C CYS A 123 -14.90 -8.45 12.17
N LEU A 124 -14.35 -8.25 13.37
CA LEU A 124 -13.18 -8.97 13.84
C LEU A 124 -13.49 -10.47 14.05
N LYS A 125 -14.61 -10.79 14.73
CA LYS A 125 -15.07 -12.18 14.96
C LYS A 125 -15.34 -12.91 13.65
N ASN A 126 -15.94 -12.22 12.69
CA ASN A 126 -16.23 -12.78 11.36
C ASN A 126 -14.99 -12.86 10.44
N LYS A 127 -13.79 -12.50 10.93
CA LYS A 127 -12.53 -12.52 10.17
C LYS A 127 -12.65 -11.82 8.81
N LYS A 128 -13.39 -10.70 8.76
CA LYS A 128 -13.50 -9.93 7.52
C LYS A 128 -12.16 -9.29 7.19
N GLU A 129 -11.63 -9.58 6.00
CA GLU A 129 -10.36 -9.02 5.55
C GLU A 129 -10.53 -7.60 5.00
N ILE A 130 -9.59 -6.72 5.33
CA ILE A 130 -9.50 -5.39 4.75
C ILE A 130 -8.77 -5.50 3.42
N ARG A 131 -9.46 -5.16 2.33
CA ARG A 131 -8.90 -5.26 0.99
C ARG A 131 -7.99 -4.07 0.68
N THR A 132 -6.68 -4.34 0.63
CA THR A 132 -5.67 -3.37 0.17
C THR A 132 -5.63 -3.34 -1.36
N LEU A 133 -5.63 -2.13 -1.94
CA LEU A 133 -5.56 -1.91 -3.39
C LEU A 133 -4.16 -1.51 -3.85
N ASN A 134 -3.48 -0.65 -3.09
CA ASN A 134 -2.16 -0.14 -3.43
C ASN A 134 -1.43 0.30 -2.16
N VAL A 135 -0.11 0.19 -2.13
CA VAL A 135 0.75 0.63 -1.03
C VAL A 135 1.86 1.49 -1.62
N GLN A 136 1.97 2.73 -1.16
CA GLN A 136 2.99 3.68 -1.59
C GLN A 136 3.94 3.94 -0.41
N TYR A 137 5.09 3.26 -0.41
CA TYR A 137 6.04 3.29 0.70
C TYR A 137 6.79 4.63 0.81
N GLU A 138 7.00 5.32 -0.30
CA GLU A 138 7.70 6.61 -0.35
C GLU A 138 6.94 7.70 0.42
N ILE A 139 5.61 7.70 0.30
CA ILE A 139 4.69 8.65 0.96
C ILE A 139 3.91 8.02 2.11
N ARG A 140 4.32 6.82 2.56
CA ARG A 140 3.71 6.08 3.68
C ARG A 140 2.17 6.02 3.64
N THR A 141 1.62 5.74 2.45
CA THR A 141 0.17 5.71 2.20
C THR A 141 -0.30 4.33 1.76
N ILE A 142 -1.38 3.82 2.39
CA ILE A 142 -2.09 2.60 1.97
C ILE A 142 -3.43 3.00 1.38
N LYS A 143 -3.71 2.56 0.16
CA LYS A 143 -5.06 2.63 -0.44
C LYS A 143 -5.83 1.36 -0.12
N VAL A 144 -6.95 1.50 0.59
CA VAL A 144 -7.80 0.39 1.02
C VAL A 144 -9.25 0.57 0.58
N VAL A 145 -9.99 -0.53 0.48
CA VAL A 145 -11.45 -0.53 0.32
C VAL A 145 -12.09 -0.48 1.71
N VAL A 146 -12.99 0.49 1.89
CA VAL A 146 -13.66 0.79 3.16
C VAL A 146 -15.16 0.97 2.94
N HIS A 147 -15.94 0.96 4.02
CA HIS A 147 -17.35 1.33 3.95
C HIS A 147 -17.52 2.83 3.67
N LYS A 148 -18.51 3.20 2.84
CA LYS A 148 -18.80 4.61 2.49
C LYS A 148 -19.07 5.48 3.73
N ASN A 149 -19.77 4.94 4.74
CA ASN A 149 -19.99 5.69 5.97
C ASN A 149 -18.69 6.03 6.70
N PHE A 150 -17.73 5.09 6.76
CA PHE A 150 -16.42 5.36 7.34
C PHE A 150 -15.68 6.47 6.57
N LYS A 151 -15.68 6.39 5.23
CA LYS A 151 -15.08 7.43 4.37
C LYS A 151 -15.67 8.82 4.64
N ASN A 152 -17.00 8.92 4.68
CA ASN A 152 -17.67 10.21 4.93
C ASN A 152 -17.27 10.78 6.31
N GLN A 153 -17.21 9.94 7.33
CA GLN A 153 -16.78 10.36 8.67
C GLN A 153 -15.30 10.76 8.70
N LEU A 154 -14.45 10.06 7.94
CA LEU A 154 -13.03 10.40 7.83
C LEU A 154 -12.83 11.76 7.14
N GLU A 155 -13.59 12.07 6.10
CA GLU A 155 -13.55 13.36 5.41
C GLU A 155 -13.95 14.50 6.38
N ILE A 156 -15.06 14.36 7.10
CA ILE A 156 -15.51 15.31 8.14
C ILE A 156 -14.45 15.47 9.25
N TRP A 157 -13.86 14.36 9.70
CA TRP A 157 -12.80 14.36 10.71
C TRP A 157 -11.57 15.13 10.21
N SER A 158 -11.14 14.86 8.98
CA SER A 158 -9.97 15.52 8.39
C SER A 158 -10.15 17.03 8.25
N GLU A 159 -11.35 17.50 7.89
CA GLU A 159 -11.64 18.94 7.80
C GLU A 159 -11.60 19.62 9.18
N LYS A 160 -12.01 18.90 10.24
CA LYS A 160 -12.04 19.43 11.60
C LYS A 160 -10.65 19.56 12.23
N TYR A 161 -9.72 18.69 11.87
CA TYR A 161 -8.38 18.60 12.50
C TYR A 161 -7.22 18.95 11.56
N ALA A 162 -7.49 19.36 10.32
CA ALA A 162 -6.50 20.00 9.44
C ALA A 162 -6.21 21.43 9.94
N LEU A 163 -5.41 21.53 11.01
CA LEU A 163 -4.82 22.78 11.51
C LEU A 163 -3.46 23.04 10.87
#